data_AF-A0A3A4PEK5-F1
#
_entry.id   AF-A0A3A4PEK5-F1
#
_cell.length_a   1.000
_cell.length_b   1.000
_cell.length_c   1.000
_cell.angle_alpha   90.00
_cell.angle_beta   90.00
_cell.angle_gamma   90.00
#
_symmetry.space_group_name_H-M   'P 1'
#
loop_
_entity.id
_entity.type
_entity.pdbx_description
1 polymer ?
#
loop_
_entity_poly.entity_id
_entity_poly.type
_entity_poly.pdbx_seq_one_letter_code
_entity_poly.pdbx_strand_id
1 'polypeptide(L)'
;MSSYSAVQDESLPSVFIPVSRVRAVARGLVWTVLGLGLARTVAYFVSDLRLVPSAVSNRIGDYAVLVAMVPLSVVSLVLLYRGLKWLALGMWPSRIGFVFTARGLSVRLGPFGSRVYAAGHVRVRYPFEMSDDEAARSSFEAFLPEEEQIATLVPQIVPPDGAAIRLDLMRYSGRAESDLAARLSPILSAWRAP
;
A
#
# COMPACT_ATOMS: atom_id res chain seq x y z
N MET A 1 -23.92 13.95 -1.78
CA MET A 1 -24.51 12.88 -2.62
C MET A 1 -24.22 13.24 -4.07
N SER A 2 -23.13 12.70 -4.63
CA SER A 2 -22.77 12.90 -6.03
C SER A 2 -23.12 11.62 -6.76
N SER A 3 -24.11 11.70 -7.64
CA SER A 3 -24.58 10.60 -8.48
C SER A 3 -23.46 10.17 -9.42
N TYR A 4 -22.70 9.15 -9.02
CA TYR A 4 -21.80 8.41 -9.90
C TYR A 4 -22.67 7.57 -10.82
N SER A 5 -23.15 8.19 -11.90
CA SER A 5 -23.70 7.47 -13.05
C SER A 5 -22.58 6.58 -13.57
N ALA A 6 -22.62 5.31 -13.18
CA ALA A 6 -21.86 4.26 -13.83
C ALA A 6 -22.38 4.19 -15.27
N VAL A 7 -21.79 4.97 -16.15
CA VAL A 7 -21.81 4.68 -17.58
C VAL A 7 -21.15 3.31 -17.69
N GLN A 8 -21.99 2.27 -17.76
CA GLN A 8 -21.65 0.97 -18.31
C GLN A 8 -21.20 1.23 -19.75
N ASP A 9 -19.91 1.51 -19.96
CA ASP A 9 -19.22 1.17 -21.21
C ASP A 9 -19.18 -0.36 -21.25
N GLU A 10 -20.31 -1.00 -21.59
CA GLU A 10 -20.44 -2.45 -21.67
C GLU A 10 -19.64 -3.08 -22.83
N SER A 11 -18.92 -2.28 -23.62
CA SER A 11 -18.18 -2.76 -24.79
C SER A 11 -16.66 -2.76 -24.64
N LEU A 12 -16.09 -2.24 -23.55
CA LEU A 12 -14.63 -2.18 -23.38
C LEU A 12 -14.14 -3.21 -22.35
N PRO A 13 -13.05 -3.95 -22.66
CA PRO A 13 -12.47 -4.89 -21.71
C PRO A 13 -12.09 -4.16 -20.43
N SER A 14 -12.67 -4.62 -19.31
CA SER A 14 -12.37 -4.10 -17.98
C SER A 14 -11.96 -5.23 -17.05
N VAL A 15 -10.89 -5.00 -16.30
CA VAL A 15 -10.35 -5.95 -15.33
C VAL A 15 -10.39 -5.29 -13.96
N PHE A 16 -11.17 -5.89 -13.06
CA PHE A 16 -11.23 -5.47 -11.68
C PHE A 16 -10.32 -6.36 -10.83
N ILE A 17 -9.36 -5.72 -10.15
CA ILE A 17 -8.47 -6.36 -9.19
C ILE A 17 -8.92 -5.94 -7.79
N PRO A 18 -9.64 -6.81 -7.05
CA PRO A 18 -10.11 -6.48 -5.72
C PRO A 18 -8.95 -6.41 -4.73
N VAL A 19 -9.06 -5.50 -3.76
CA VAL A 19 -8.20 -5.56 -2.56
C VAL A 19 -8.67 -6.72 -1.68
N SER A 20 -7.73 -7.58 -1.28
CA SER A 20 -7.99 -8.66 -0.34
C SER A 20 -8.34 -8.09 1.04
N ARG A 21 -9.65 -8.09 1.36
CA ARG A 21 -10.16 -7.64 2.66
C ARG A 21 -9.57 -8.45 3.81
N VAL A 22 -9.43 -9.77 3.63
CA VAL A 22 -8.84 -10.67 4.64
C VAL A 22 -7.40 -10.28 4.95
N ARG A 23 -6.56 -10.06 3.94
CA ARG A 23 -5.17 -9.61 4.15
C ARG A 23 -5.11 -8.21 4.75
N ALA A 24 -6.02 -7.32 4.35
CA ALA A 24 -6.11 -5.99 4.92
C ALA A 24 -6.45 -6.04 6.42
N VAL A 25 -7.46 -6.81 6.81
CA VAL A 25 -7.82 -7.02 8.22
C VAL A 25 -6.67 -7.68 8.98
N ALA A 26 -6.08 -8.76 8.46
CA ALA A 26 -4.97 -9.46 9.11
C ALA A 26 -3.78 -8.51 9.38
N ARG A 27 -3.37 -7.71 8.39
CA ARG A 27 -2.32 -6.69 8.58
C ARG A 27 -2.75 -5.62 9.57
N GLY A 28 -4.00 -5.17 9.48
CA GLY A 28 -4.58 -4.20 10.41
C GLY A 28 -4.48 -4.67 11.85
N LEU A 29 -4.85 -5.94 12.11
CA LEU A 29 -4.74 -6.56 13.43
C LEU A 29 -3.28 -6.67 13.90
N VAL A 30 -2.37 -7.16 13.05
CA VAL A 30 -0.94 -7.27 13.41
C VAL A 30 -0.37 -5.92 13.85
N TRP A 31 -0.57 -4.87 13.05
CA TRP A 31 -0.07 -3.53 13.39
C TRP A 31 -0.75 -2.94 14.62
N THR A 32 -2.05 -3.18 14.79
CA THR A 32 -2.79 -2.70 15.96
C THR A 32 -2.33 -3.39 17.24
N VAL A 33 -2.15 -4.72 17.22
CA VAL A 33 -1.66 -5.49 18.38
C VAL A 33 -0.24 -5.05 18.77
N LEU A 34 0.66 -4.90 17.80
CA LEU A 34 2.01 -4.39 18.05
C LEU A 34 1.99 -2.96 18.61
N GLY A 35 1.18 -2.08 18.01
CA GLY A 35 1.02 -0.70 18.47
C GLY A 35 0.48 -0.62 19.90
N LEU A 36 -0.56 -1.40 20.22
CA LEU A 36 -1.15 -1.48 21.56
C LEU A 36 -0.19 -2.08 22.59
N GLY A 37 0.55 -3.13 22.21
CA GLY A 37 1.58 -3.73 23.05
C GLY A 37 2.65 -2.70 23.44
N LEU A 38 3.16 -1.95 22.45
CA LEU A 38 4.14 -0.90 22.71
C LEU A 38 3.56 0.26 23.54
N ALA A 39 2.32 0.69 23.25
CA ALA A 39 1.63 1.72 24.03
C ALA A 39 1.48 1.30 25.50
N ARG A 40 1.10 0.04 25.74
CA ARG A 40 0.98 -0.53 27.09
C ARG A 40 2.32 -0.55 27.81
N THR A 41 3.40 -0.95 27.13
CA THR A 41 4.75 -0.94 27.71
C THR A 41 5.16 0.47 28.12
N VAL A 42 4.99 1.45 27.23
CA VAL A 42 5.27 2.86 27.53
C VAL A 42 4.44 3.33 28.74
N ALA A 43 3.13 3.05 28.74
CA ALA A 43 2.25 3.45 29.84
C ALA A 43 2.66 2.82 31.17
N TYR A 44 3.07 1.55 31.17
CA TYR A 44 3.58 0.86 32.34
C TYR A 44 4.82 1.55 32.92
N PHE A 45 5.86 1.80 32.10
CA PHE A 45 7.07 2.47 32.54
C PHE A 45 6.79 3.91 33.01
N VAL A 46 5.98 4.68 32.29
CA VAL A 46 5.63 6.05 32.67
C VAL A 46 4.83 6.08 33.98
N SER A 47 3.96 5.09 34.23
CA SER A 47 3.19 5.01 35.48
C SER A 47 4.04 4.65 36.70
N ASP A 48 5.17 3.96 36.50
CA ASP A 48 6.10 3.60 37.55
C ASP A 48 7.09 4.74 37.88
N LEU A 49 7.23 5.72 36.98
CA LEU A 49 8.04 6.92 37.23
C LEU A 49 7.44 7.73 38.37
N ARG A 50 8.12 7.72 39.52
CA ARG A 50 7.78 8.55 40.68
C ARG A 50 8.25 9.99 40.45
N LEU A 51 7.49 10.75 39.67
CA LEU A 51 7.75 12.18 39.43
C LEU A 51 7.55 13.05 40.68
N VAL A 52 7.04 12.48 41.78
CA VAL A 52 6.90 13.16 43.07
C VAL A 52 8.27 13.29 43.74
N PRO A 53 8.70 14.51 44.13
CA PRO A 53 10.01 14.73 44.73
C PRO A 53 10.14 13.99 46.06
N SER A 54 10.97 12.95 46.09
CA SER A 54 11.47 12.33 47.32
C SER A 54 12.98 12.56 47.43
N ALA A 55 13.49 12.64 48.66
CA ALA A 55 14.91 12.91 48.94
C ALA A 55 15.88 11.81 48.43
N VAL A 56 15.34 10.72 47.86
CA VAL A 56 16.08 9.50 47.51
C VAL A 56 16.05 9.21 45.99
N SER A 57 15.20 9.88 45.20
CA SER A 57 15.13 9.59 43.75
C SER A 57 16.20 10.33 42.94
N ASN A 58 16.92 9.58 42.11
CA ASN A 58 17.90 10.11 41.18
C ASN A 58 17.19 10.69 39.94
N ARG A 59 16.77 11.95 40.04
CA ARG A 59 15.97 12.69 39.04
C ARG A 59 16.47 12.56 37.59
N ILE A 60 17.79 12.47 37.41
CA ILE A 60 18.40 12.36 36.08
C ILE A 60 18.01 11.05 35.40
N GLY A 61 17.91 9.96 36.16
CA GLY A 61 17.47 8.65 35.66
C GLY A 61 16.02 8.69 35.19
N ASP A 62 15.12 9.24 36.00
CA ASP A 62 13.69 9.33 35.67
C ASP A 62 13.44 10.19 34.42
N TYR A 63 14.15 11.32 34.29
CA TYR A 63 14.06 12.15 33.08
C TYR A 63 14.68 11.46 31.86
N ALA A 64 15.79 10.73 32.01
CA ALA A 64 16.38 9.98 30.91
C ALA A 64 15.44 8.89 30.39
N VAL A 65 14.78 8.16 31.29
CA VAL A 65 13.76 7.16 30.93
C VAL A 65 12.59 7.84 30.23
N LEU A 66 12.08 8.96 30.76
CA LEU A 66 10.97 9.68 30.14
C LEU A 66 11.30 10.13 28.72
N VAL A 67 12.50 10.69 28.51
CA VAL A 67 12.99 11.09 27.17
C VAL A 67 13.09 9.87 26.24
N ALA A 68 13.56 8.72 26.74
CA ALA A 68 13.62 7.48 25.97
C ALA A 68 12.23 6.93 25.59
N MET A 69 11.18 7.23 26.37
CA MET A 69 9.81 6.80 26.09
C MET A 69 9.12 7.62 24.99
N VAL A 70 9.56 8.85 24.73
CA VAL A 70 8.99 9.71 23.67
C VAL A 70 9.06 9.06 22.27
N PRO A 71 10.23 8.63 21.76
CA PRO A 71 10.29 7.99 20.45
C PRO A 71 9.49 6.68 20.40
N LEU A 72 9.45 5.90 21.49
CA LEU A 72 8.63 4.68 21.57
C LEU A 72 7.13 5.00 21.46
N SER A 73 6.69 6.09 22.08
CA SER A 73 5.31 6.59 21.96
C SER A 73 4.97 6.98 20.53
N VAL A 74 5.89 7.69 19.85
CA VAL A 74 5.73 8.07 18.44
C VAL A 74 5.64 6.82 17.55
N VAL A 75 6.52 5.84 17.75
CA VAL A 75 6.49 4.58 17.01
C VAL A 75 5.15 3.86 17.23
N SER A 76 4.69 3.77 18.49
CA SER A 76 3.39 3.17 18.81
C SER A 76 2.24 3.85 18.06
N LEU A 77 2.19 5.19 18.06
CA LEU A 77 1.18 5.96 17.33
C LEU A 77 1.22 5.69 15.81
N VAL A 78 2.41 5.61 15.22
CA VAL A 78 2.58 5.27 13.79
C VAL A 78 2.07 3.86 13.49
N LEU A 79 2.35 2.89 14.36
CA LEU A 79 1.87 1.51 14.21
C LEU A 79 0.34 1.44 14.32
N LEU A 80 -0.24 2.13 15.31
CA LEU A 80 -1.70 2.20 15.48
C LEU A 80 -2.38 2.88 14.29
N TYR A 81 -1.83 4.00 13.81
CA TYR A 81 -2.35 4.67 12.62
C TYR A 81 -2.31 3.76 11.39
N ARG A 82 -1.19 3.04 11.18
CA ARG A 82 -1.09 2.05 10.11
C ARG A 82 -2.12 0.92 10.28
N GLY A 83 -2.26 0.37 11.49
CA GLY A 83 -3.25 -0.67 11.80
C GLY A 83 -4.67 -0.22 11.49
N LEU A 84 -5.05 0.96 11.97
CA LEU A 84 -6.37 1.56 11.72
C LEU A 84 -6.60 1.79 10.22
N LYS A 85 -5.59 2.28 9.47
CA LYS A 85 -5.67 2.45 8.03
C LYS A 85 -6.06 1.15 7.32
N TRP A 86 -5.39 0.05 7.69
CA TRP A 86 -5.64 -1.28 7.12
C TRP A 86 -6.99 -1.87 7.53
N LEU A 87 -7.40 -1.68 8.79
CA LEU A 87 -8.72 -2.09 9.27
C LEU A 87 -9.84 -1.33 8.54
N ALA A 88 -9.69 -0.03 8.35
CA ALA A 88 -10.64 0.79 7.61
C ALA A 88 -10.78 0.32 6.15
N LEU A 89 -9.68 -0.06 5.49
CA LEU A 89 -9.68 -0.70 4.17
C LEU A 89 -10.41 -2.06 4.18
N GLY A 90 -10.16 -2.89 5.20
CA GLY A 90 -10.74 -4.23 5.30
C GLY A 90 -12.25 -4.25 5.57
N MET A 91 -12.72 -3.30 6.40
CA MET A 91 -14.12 -3.19 6.84
C MET A 91 -14.97 -2.29 5.94
N TRP A 92 -14.40 -1.67 4.91
CA TRP A 92 -15.14 -0.73 4.09
C TRP A 92 -16.27 -1.43 3.31
N PRO A 93 -17.49 -0.88 3.32
CA PRO A 93 -18.64 -1.55 2.71
C PRO A 93 -18.54 -1.63 1.19
N SER A 94 -17.97 -0.61 0.54
CA SER A 94 -17.90 -0.53 -0.93
C SER A 94 -16.81 -1.42 -1.54
N ARG A 95 -16.90 -1.66 -2.85
CA ARG A 95 -15.87 -2.37 -3.63
C ARG A 95 -14.59 -1.53 -3.68
N ILE A 96 -13.51 -2.06 -3.12
CA ILE A 96 -12.17 -1.46 -3.12
C ILE A 96 -11.29 -2.28 -4.06
N GLY A 97 -10.55 -1.60 -4.91
CA GLY A 97 -9.69 -2.26 -5.89
C GLY A 97 -9.18 -1.31 -6.97
N PHE A 98 -8.48 -1.93 -7.90
CA PHE A 98 -7.98 -1.28 -9.10
C PHE A 98 -8.87 -1.74 -10.26
N VAL A 99 -9.46 -0.80 -10.99
CA VAL A 99 -10.20 -1.08 -12.20
C VAL A 99 -9.34 -0.62 -13.36
N PHE A 100 -8.91 -1.58 -14.16
CA PHE A 100 -8.21 -1.36 -15.41
C PHE A 100 -9.25 -1.39 -16.52
N THR A 101 -9.23 -0.37 -17.38
CA THR A 101 -10.09 -0.26 -18.55
C THR A 101 -9.24 0.14 -19.74
N ALA A 102 -9.69 -0.10 -20.97
CA ALA A 102 -9.00 0.39 -22.16
C ALA A 102 -8.74 1.92 -22.12
N ARG A 103 -9.61 2.71 -21.46
CA ARG A 103 -9.49 4.18 -21.34
C ARG A 103 -8.59 4.65 -20.20
N GLY A 104 -8.26 3.78 -19.25
CA GLY A 104 -7.38 4.14 -18.14
C GLY A 104 -7.58 3.34 -16.85
N LEU A 105 -6.95 3.84 -15.79
CA LEU A 105 -6.88 3.22 -14.47
C LEU A 105 -7.76 3.98 -13.47
N SER A 106 -8.68 3.30 -12.80
CA SER A 106 -9.33 3.84 -11.61
C SER A 106 -8.92 3.10 -10.34
N VAL A 107 -8.44 3.84 -9.36
CA VAL A 107 -8.00 3.37 -8.06
C VAL A 107 -9.09 3.72 -7.06
N ARG A 108 -9.76 2.71 -6.49
CA ARG A 108 -10.85 2.90 -5.51
C ARG A 108 -10.37 2.39 -4.16
N LEU A 109 -9.92 3.29 -3.29
CA LEU A 109 -9.34 2.94 -1.98
C LEU A 109 -10.29 3.21 -0.80
N GLY A 110 -11.59 3.30 -1.05
CA GLY A 110 -12.61 3.48 -0.01
C GLY A 110 -12.46 4.82 0.73
N PRO A 111 -12.16 4.84 2.05
CA PRO A 111 -12.06 6.09 2.81
C PRO A 111 -10.90 6.98 2.38
N PHE A 112 -9.93 6.42 1.65
CA PHE A 112 -8.78 7.16 1.12
C PHE A 112 -9.07 7.83 -0.23
N GLY A 113 -10.33 7.78 -0.67
CA GLY A 113 -10.79 8.37 -1.90
C GLY A 113 -10.64 7.46 -3.12
N SER A 114 -11.02 8.02 -4.26
CA SER A 114 -10.85 7.40 -5.57
C SER A 114 -10.03 8.31 -6.47
N ARG A 115 -9.17 7.72 -7.28
CA ARG A 115 -8.39 8.42 -8.31
C ARG A 115 -8.65 7.78 -9.67
N VAL A 116 -8.68 8.58 -10.72
CA VAL A 116 -8.86 8.11 -12.09
C VAL A 116 -7.75 8.73 -12.93
N TYR A 117 -7.07 7.89 -13.70
CA TYR A 117 -5.98 8.26 -14.57
C TYR A 117 -6.30 7.80 -15.99
N ALA A 118 -6.21 8.69 -16.96
CA ALA A 118 -6.37 8.36 -18.37
C ALA A 118 -5.18 7.50 -18.84
N ALA A 119 -5.43 6.51 -19.71
CA ALA A 119 -4.40 5.59 -20.20
C ALA A 119 -3.18 6.32 -20.76
N GLY A 120 -3.38 7.36 -21.58
CA GLY A 120 -2.31 8.17 -22.18
C GLY A 120 -1.46 8.97 -21.18
N HIS A 121 -1.89 9.11 -19.93
CA HIS A 121 -1.12 9.75 -18.86
C HIS A 121 -0.47 8.76 -17.90
N VAL A 122 -0.72 7.46 -18.07
CA VAL A 122 -0.16 6.41 -17.24
C VAL A 122 1.03 5.80 -17.98
N ARG A 123 2.21 5.89 -17.39
CA ARG A 123 3.40 5.23 -17.93
C ARG A 123 3.42 3.79 -17.44
N VAL A 124 3.48 2.86 -18.39
CA VAL A 124 3.65 1.43 -18.11
C VAL A 124 5.06 1.06 -18.55
N ARG A 125 5.86 0.52 -17.64
CA ARG A 125 7.25 0.10 -17.91
C ARG A 125 7.51 -1.30 -17.40
N TYR A 126 8.05 -2.15 -18.25
CA TYR A 126 8.57 -3.46 -17.83
C TYR A 126 10.01 -3.35 -17.33
N PRO A 127 10.50 -4.31 -16.54
CA PRO A 127 11.88 -4.27 -16.03
C PRO A 127 12.94 -4.15 -17.13
N PHE A 128 12.77 -4.82 -18.26
CA PHE A 128 13.67 -4.71 -19.42
C PHE A 128 13.70 -3.32 -20.09
N GLU A 129 12.71 -2.46 -19.82
CA GLU A 129 12.62 -1.09 -20.36
C GLU A 129 13.21 -0.04 -19.42
N MET A 130 13.65 -0.47 -18.23
CA MET A 130 14.29 0.38 -17.24
C MET A 130 15.76 0.59 -17.60
N SER A 131 16.31 1.76 -17.29
CA SER A 131 17.75 2.01 -17.48
C SER A 131 18.58 1.10 -16.58
N ASP A 132 19.85 0.86 -16.91
CA ASP A 132 20.76 0.02 -16.10
C ASP A 132 20.83 0.45 -14.63
N ASP A 133 20.73 1.75 -14.34
CA ASP A 133 20.70 2.31 -12.98
C ASP A 133 19.39 2.00 -12.23
N GLU A 134 18.27 1.93 -12.94
CA GLU A 134 16.97 1.53 -12.40
C GLU A 134 16.87 0.00 -12.27
N ALA A 135 17.43 -0.72 -13.24
CA ALA A 135 17.54 -2.16 -13.29
C ALA A 135 18.46 -2.71 -12.19
N ALA A 136 19.55 -2.02 -11.82
CA ALA A 136 20.42 -2.42 -10.71
C ALA A 136 19.69 -2.43 -9.35
N ARG A 137 18.57 -1.72 -9.23
CA ARG A 137 17.68 -1.76 -8.05
C ARG A 137 16.58 -2.82 -8.19
N SER A 138 16.32 -3.27 -9.41
CA SER A 138 15.39 -4.33 -9.77
C SER A 138 16.12 -5.67 -9.70
N SER A 139 15.52 -6.66 -9.05
CA SER A 139 16.11 -7.97 -8.84
C SER A 139 16.43 -8.73 -10.14
N PHE A 140 16.98 -9.94 -10.01
CA PHE A 140 17.30 -10.90 -11.09
C PHE A 140 16.25 -11.07 -12.22
N GLU A 141 15.01 -10.63 -12.00
CA GLU A 141 13.91 -10.52 -12.98
C GLU A 141 14.28 -9.79 -14.27
N ALA A 142 15.20 -8.81 -14.22
CA ALA A 142 15.63 -8.05 -15.40
C ALA A 142 16.39 -8.90 -16.44
N PHE A 143 16.93 -10.06 -16.03
CA PHE A 143 17.67 -10.97 -16.92
C PHE A 143 16.79 -12.02 -17.60
N LEU A 144 15.49 -12.07 -17.28
CA LEU A 144 14.57 -12.96 -17.97
C LEU A 144 14.36 -12.49 -19.42
N PRO A 145 14.10 -13.39 -20.38
CA PRO A 145 13.68 -13.02 -21.73
C PRO A 145 12.46 -12.08 -21.70
N GLU A 146 12.39 -11.12 -22.63
CA GLU A 146 11.31 -10.11 -22.67
C GLU A 146 9.91 -10.74 -22.67
N GLU A 147 9.71 -11.79 -23.45
CA GLU A 147 8.44 -12.53 -23.54
C GLU A 147 8.04 -13.14 -22.19
N GLU A 148 9.01 -13.69 -21.45
CA GLU A 148 8.80 -14.27 -20.14
C GLU A 148 8.50 -13.19 -19.09
N GLN A 149 9.18 -12.04 -19.16
CA GLN A 149 8.86 -10.88 -18.31
C GLN A 149 7.44 -10.39 -18.56
N ILE A 150 7.00 -10.26 -19.81
CA ILE A 150 5.64 -9.81 -20.16
C ILE A 150 4.58 -10.80 -19.65
N ALA A 151 4.86 -12.10 -19.72
CA ALA A 151 3.95 -13.14 -19.29
C ALA A 151 3.84 -13.27 -17.76
N THR A 152 4.92 -13.02 -17.03
CA THR A 152 5.02 -13.35 -15.60
C THR A 152 5.01 -12.14 -14.67
N LEU A 153 5.45 -10.96 -15.13
CA LEU A 153 5.66 -9.80 -14.28
C LEU A 153 4.57 -8.75 -14.47
N VAL A 154 4.18 -8.12 -13.37
CA VAL A 154 3.31 -6.95 -13.42
C VAL A 154 4.19 -5.74 -13.68
N PRO A 155 3.98 -4.98 -14.77
CA PRO A 155 4.82 -3.83 -15.05
C PRO A 155 4.65 -2.72 -14.02
N GLN A 156 5.64 -1.85 -13.97
CA GLN A 156 5.55 -0.63 -13.18
C GLN A 156 4.56 0.33 -13.85
N ILE A 157 3.43 0.54 -13.18
CA ILE A 157 2.40 1.48 -13.59
C ILE A 157 2.61 2.78 -12.80
N VAL A 158 3.07 3.82 -13.48
CA VAL A 158 3.37 5.14 -12.90
C VAL A 158 2.35 6.16 -13.43
N PRO A 159 1.39 6.59 -12.60
CA PRO A 159 0.50 7.68 -12.95
C PRO A 159 1.25 9.03 -12.94
N PRO A 160 0.62 10.12 -13.42
CA PRO A 160 1.27 11.43 -13.53
C PRO A 160 1.66 12.04 -12.17
N ASP A 161 1.08 11.56 -11.08
CA ASP A 161 1.45 11.94 -9.71
C ASP A 161 2.70 11.21 -9.18
N GLY A 162 3.32 10.35 -10.01
CA GLY A 162 4.63 9.75 -9.79
C GLY A 162 4.66 8.53 -8.87
N ALA A 163 3.57 8.21 -8.17
CA ALA A 163 3.53 7.08 -7.25
C ALA A 163 3.31 5.76 -8.00
N ALA A 164 4.37 4.94 -8.12
CA ALA A 164 4.29 3.64 -8.78
C ALA A 164 3.30 2.69 -8.08
N ILE A 165 2.35 2.13 -8.82
CA ILE A 165 1.25 1.32 -8.29
C ILE A 165 1.59 -0.19 -8.22
N ARG A 166 2.67 -0.66 -8.86
CA ARG A 166 3.04 -2.11 -8.89
C ARG A 166 3.05 -2.74 -7.48
N LEU A 167 3.77 -2.12 -6.55
CA LEU A 167 3.88 -2.62 -5.17
C LEU A 167 2.55 -2.63 -4.46
N ASP A 168 1.72 -1.60 -4.67
CA ASP A 168 0.38 -1.54 -4.09
C ASP A 168 -0.52 -2.63 -4.68
N LEU A 169 -0.49 -2.83 -5.99
CA LEU A 169 -1.24 -3.88 -6.67
C LEU A 169 -0.91 -5.27 -6.10
N MET A 170 0.38 -5.57 -5.97
CA MET A 170 0.89 -6.82 -5.38
C MET A 170 0.49 -6.96 -3.91
N ARG A 171 0.71 -5.89 -3.14
CA ARG A 171 0.44 -5.85 -1.70
C ARG A 171 -1.05 -6.01 -1.39
N TYR A 172 -1.92 -5.41 -2.20
CA TYR A 172 -3.36 -5.36 -1.94
C TYR A 172 -4.15 -6.50 -2.58
N SER A 173 -3.79 -6.95 -3.79
CA SER A 173 -4.56 -8.00 -4.50
C SER A 173 -4.46 -9.37 -3.82
N GLY A 174 -3.30 -9.65 -3.21
CA GLY A 174 -2.99 -10.93 -2.59
C GLY A 174 -2.91 -12.10 -3.56
N ARG A 175 -2.70 -11.85 -4.86
CA ARG A 175 -2.52 -12.88 -5.89
C ARG A 175 -1.05 -13.04 -6.24
N ALA A 176 -0.73 -14.14 -6.92
CA ALA A 176 0.57 -14.31 -7.54
C ALA A 176 0.79 -13.25 -8.63
N GLU A 177 2.04 -12.86 -8.86
CA GLU A 177 2.37 -11.84 -9.86
C GLU A 177 1.98 -12.29 -11.26
N SER A 178 2.28 -13.54 -11.62
CA SER A 178 1.93 -14.15 -12.90
C SER A 178 0.42 -14.12 -13.18
N ASP A 179 -0.42 -14.40 -12.19
CA ASP A 179 -1.88 -14.33 -12.33
C ASP A 179 -2.37 -12.90 -12.61
N LEU A 180 -1.71 -11.90 -12.03
CA LEU A 180 -2.03 -10.50 -12.25
C LEU A 180 -1.53 -10.04 -13.62
N ALA A 181 -0.31 -10.44 -14.00
CA ALA A 181 0.28 -10.16 -15.30
C ALA A 181 -0.60 -10.71 -16.42
N ALA A 182 -1.01 -11.98 -16.35
CA ALA A 182 -1.89 -12.61 -17.34
C ALA A 182 -3.24 -11.90 -17.46
N ARG A 183 -3.82 -11.43 -16.34
CA ARG A 183 -5.09 -10.69 -16.34
C ARG A 183 -4.98 -9.28 -16.89
N LEU A 184 -3.85 -8.61 -16.65
CA LEU A 184 -3.63 -7.23 -17.06
C LEU A 184 -3.10 -7.11 -18.49
N SER A 185 -2.40 -8.14 -18.98
CA SER A 185 -1.80 -8.20 -20.32
C SER A 185 -2.69 -7.63 -21.44
N PRO A 186 -3.97 -8.04 -21.61
CA PRO A 186 -4.79 -7.54 -22.72
C PRO A 186 -5.14 -6.03 -22.63
N ILE A 187 -5.16 -5.45 -21.42
CA ILE A 187 -5.44 -4.02 -21.25
C ILE A 187 -4.15 -3.22 -21.38
N LEU A 188 -3.05 -3.72 -20.82
CA LEU A 188 -1.77 -3.03 -20.87
C LEU A 188 -1.21 -3.00 -22.29
N SER A 189 -1.41 -4.05 -23.08
CA SER A 189 -1.08 -4.02 -24.51
C SER A 189 -1.86 -2.94 -25.27
N ALA A 190 -3.14 -2.75 -24.94
CA ALA A 190 -3.96 -1.67 -25.52
C ALA A 190 -3.49 -0.27 -25.11
N TRP A 191 -2.96 -0.08 -23.90
CA TRP A 191 -2.40 1.21 -23.48
C TRP A 191 -1.05 1.53 -24.12
N ARG A 192 -0.32 0.50 -24.56
CA ARG A 192 0.98 0.61 -25.23
C ARG A 192 0.87 0.78 -26.74
N ALA A 193 -0.28 0.47 -27.33
CA ALA A 193 -0.52 0.71 -28.74
C ALA A 193 -0.47 2.24 -29.02
N PRO A 194 0.27 2.67 -30.05
CA PRO A 194 0.44 4.09 -30.38
C PRO A 194 -0.87 4.77 -30.83
#